data_AF-A0A1V9ZN33-F1
#
_entry.id   AF-A0A1V9ZN33-F1
#
_cell.length_a   1.000
_cell.length_b   1.000
_cell.length_c   1.000
_cell.angle_alpha   90.00
_cell.angle_beta   90.00
_cell.angle_gamma   90.00
#
_symmetry.space_group_name_H-M   'P 1'
#
loop_
_entity.id
_entity.type
_entity.pdbx_description
1 polymer ?
#
loop_
_entity_poly.entity_id
_entity_poly.type
_entity_poly.pdbx_seq_one_letter_code
_entity_poly.pdbx_strand_id
1 'polypeptide(L)'
;MTSRGKDISDKTKVLISLNAAAESSEGKIHPGKCTLLGIKYGVTRQLVSVLFHIHGNNVLAVVAVKPINTNILFAMVKSKRGIKGGRRPPSKTLGQERITRLAYDERTTYRWTAYHSGIPALTIHRNVKCGMLKTESTSVKPKLSKGHKAQRLQVCLNYIIEPFESNSDVPLFSFPSFEDFVHMDEKIFRRNSGAPAAAPLKEFGKTCSCCRGVTLKASFKRRYCEFNIRNDPGPGGKYKVQRGRILEWIEIATHDIDSAQAASQGFAAAFRKYGQDPRCESADELLDWLKVLQENCIYASLIENLTAVDLSE
;
A
#
# COMPACT_ATOMS: atom_id res chain seq x y z
N MET A 1 -5.97 16.26 60.47
CA MET A 1 -6.83 16.32 59.28
C MET A 1 -6.18 15.52 58.16
N THR A 2 -6.63 14.30 57.87
CA THR A 2 -6.06 13.46 56.78
C THR A 2 -6.85 13.70 55.50
N SER A 3 -6.20 14.21 54.45
CA SER A 3 -6.82 14.49 53.14
C SER A 3 -7.35 13.19 52.50
N ARG A 4 -8.66 12.93 52.58
CA ARG A 4 -9.30 11.71 52.03
C ARG A 4 -9.31 11.61 50.48
N GLY A 5 -8.54 12.44 49.76
CA GLY A 5 -8.60 12.46 48.29
C GLY A 5 -7.30 12.79 47.56
N LYS A 6 -6.22 13.18 48.25
CA LYS A 6 -4.95 13.50 47.59
C LYS A 6 -4.04 12.29 47.64
N ASP A 7 -3.60 11.85 46.46
CA ASP A 7 -2.64 10.75 46.36
C ASP A 7 -1.32 11.15 47.00
N ILE A 8 -0.72 10.22 47.72
CA ILE A 8 0.58 10.41 48.34
C ILE A 8 1.68 10.28 47.28
N SER A 9 2.68 11.14 47.38
CA SER A 9 3.84 11.12 46.50
C SER A 9 4.54 9.77 46.57
N ASP A 10 5.05 9.29 45.43
CA ASP A 10 5.78 8.03 45.35
C ASP A 10 7.02 8.05 46.25
N LYS A 11 7.66 9.22 46.45
CA LYS A 11 8.75 9.39 47.43
C LYS A 11 8.30 9.06 48.85
N THR A 12 7.14 9.55 49.25
CA THR A 12 6.57 9.32 50.58
C THR A 12 6.15 7.86 50.75
N LYS A 13 5.61 7.22 49.70
CA LYS A 13 5.31 5.79 49.74
C LYS A 13 6.57 4.94 49.94
N VAL A 14 7.66 5.24 49.23
CA VAL A 14 8.95 4.54 49.39
C VAL A 14 9.49 4.69 50.82
N LEU A 15 9.44 5.92 51.38
CA LEU A 15 9.84 6.18 52.76
C LEU A 15 8.99 5.41 53.78
N ILE A 16 7.67 5.38 53.60
CA ILE A 16 6.77 4.60 54.46
C ILE A 16 7.14 3.12 54.40
N SER A 17 7.33 2.56 53.20
CA SER A 17 7.65 1.14 53.02
C SER A 17 9.01 0.76 53.62
N LEU A 18 10.03 1.62 53.48
CA LEU A 18 11.37 1.39 54.07
C LEU A 18 11.32 1.41 55.62
N ASN A 19 10.68 2.42 56.21
CA ASN A 19 10.57 2.49 57.67
C ASN A 19 9.66 1.39 58.23
N ALA A 20 8.60 1.01 57.50
CA ALA A 20 7.75 -0.12 57.89
C ALA A 20 8.51 -1.46 57.84
N ALA A 21 9.39 -1.66 56.87
CA ALA A 21 10.26 -2.83 56.79
C ALA A 21 11.28 -2.87 57.94
N ALA A 22 11.89 -1.74 58.28
CA ALA A 22 12.84 -1.65 59.39
C ALA A 22 12.20 -1.93 60.76
N GLU A 23 10.93 -1.55 60.94
CA GLU A 23 10.16 -1.77 62.17
C GLU A 23 9.38 -3.09 62.17
N SER A 24 9.55 -3.92 61.13
CA SER A 24 8.88 -5.22 61.03
C SER A 24 9.68 -6.31 61.75
N SER A 25 8.97 -7.17 62.46
CA SER A 25 9.52 -8.38 63.06
C SER A 25 8.82 -9.58 62.42
N GLU A 26 9.58 -10.56 61.94
CA GLU A 26 9.05 -11.78 61.30
C GLU A 26 8.14 -11.49 60.08
N GLY A 27 8.41 -10.41 59.34
CA GLY A 27 7.60 -10.02 58.19
C GLY A 27 6.21 -9.46 58.54
N LYS A 28 5.96 -9.17 59.83
CA LYS A 28 4.74 -8.51 60.31
C LYS A 28 5.07 -7.17 60.95
N ILE A 29 4.15 -6.22 60.79
CA ILE A 29 4.25 -4.90 61.44
C ILE A 29 3.19 -4.77 62.52
N HIS A 30 3.61 -4.35 63.72
CA HIS A 30 2.69 -4.20 64.83
C HIS A 30 1.72 -3.02 64.58
N PRO A 31 0.42 -3.16 64.93
CA PRO A 31 -0.57 -2.08 64.85
C PRO A 31 -0.11 -0.72 65.36
N GLY A 32 0.55 -0.69 66.53
CA GLY A 32 1.06 0.54 67.13
C GLY A 32 2.12 1.25 66.27
N LYS A 33 3.01 0.48 65.63
CA LYS A 33 4.05 1.00 64.73
C LYS A 33 3.44 1.59 63.45
N CYS A 34 2.39 0.97 62.92
CA CYS A 34 1.63 1.54 61.79
C CYS A 34 0.98 2.88 62.15
N THR A 35 0.46 3.02 63.38
CA THR A 35 -0.11 4.29 63.86
C THR A 35 0.96 5.38 63.95
N LEU A 36 2.13 5.06 64.51
CA LEU A 36 3.25 6.00 64.60
C LEU A 36 3.76 6.46 63.24
N LEU A 37 3.93 5.53 62.29
CA LEU A 37 4.31 5.86 60.92
C LEU A 37 3.21 6.68 60.21
N GLY A 38 1.94 6.37 60.46
CA GLY A 38 0.82 7.15 59.96
C GLY A 38 0.88 8.62 60.41
N ILE A 39 1.12 8.84 61.70
CA ILE A 39 1.29 10.18 62.27
C ILE A 39 2.52 10.88 61.65
N LYS A 40 3.67 10.18 61.58
CA LYS A 40 4.93 10.72 61.04
C LYS A 40 4.82 11.22 59.60
N TYR A 41 4.08 10.51 58.75
CA TYR A 41 3.95 10.83 57.32
C TYR A 41 2.61 11.48 56.96
N GLY A 42 1.77 11.82 57.93
CA GLY A 42 0.46 12.46 57.70
C GLY A 42 -0.54 11.55 56.97
N VAL A 43 -0.43 10.24 57.12
CA VAL A 43 -1.23 9.20 56.45
C VAL A 43 -2.05 8.37 57.43
N THR A 44 -3.11 7.75 56.92
CA THR A 44 -3.91 6.83 57.74
C THR A 44 -3.14 5.54 58.01
N ARG A 45 -3.31 4.98 59.22
CA ARG A 45 -2.76 3.66 59.60
C ARG A 45 -3.10 2.57 58.58
N GLN A 46 -4.32 2.60 58.04
CA GLN A 46 -4.79 1.65 57.03
C GLN A 46 -3.92 1.69 55.77
N LEU A 47 -3.54 2.88 55.32
CA LEU A 47 -2.72 3.01 54.12
C LEU A 47 -1.29 2.52 54.35
N VAL A 48 -0.70 2.79 55.51
CA VAL A 48 0.60 2.23 55.89
C VAL A 48 0.55 0.70 55.88
N SER A 49 -0.51 0.12 56.45
CA SER A 49 -0.72 -1.33 56.46
C SER A 49 -0.90 -1.92 55.06
N VAL A 50 -1.68 -1.27 54.19
CA VAL A 50 -1.87 -1.68 52.79
C VAL A 50 -0.56 -1.61 52.00
N LEU A 51 0.19 -0.51 52.14
CA LEU A 51 1.49 -0.36 51.47
C LEU A 51 2.48 -1.43 51.91
N PHE A 52 2.52 -1.76 53.21
CA PHE A 52 3.37 -2.83 53.73
C PHE A 52 2.90 -4.21 53.25
N HIS A 53 1.60 -4.45 53.16
CA HIS A 53 1.10 -5.74 52.66
C HIS A 53 1.42 -5.95 51.17
N ILE A 54 1.28 -4.91 50.34
CA ILE A 54 1.54 -4.99 48.90
C ILE A 54 3.05 -5.05 48.60
N HIS A 55 3.86 -4.26 49.32
CA HIS A 55 5.27 -4.04 48.96
C HIS A 55 6.29 -4.55 50.00
N GLY A 56 5.88 -4.86 51.23
CA GLY A 56 6.78 -5.11 52.37
C GLY A 56 7.78 -6.23 52.16
N ASN A 57 7.33 -7.39 51.66
CA ASN A 57 8.22 -8.53 51.39
C ASN A 57 9.24 -8.22 50.29
N ASN A 58 8.82 -7.50 49.24
CA ASN A 58 9.70 -7.09 48.14
C ASN A 58 10.73 -6.04 48.59
N VAL A 59 10.31 -5.12 49.47
CA VAL A 59 11.18 -4.09 50.04
C VAL A 59 12.21 -4.70 50.99
N LEU A 60 11.81 -5.67 51.83
CA LEU A 60 12.73 -6.43 52.69
C LEU A 60 13.81 -7.15 51.87
N ALA A 61 13.44 -7.77 50.75
CA ALA A 61 14.39 -8.43 49.85
C ALA A 61 15.40 -7.44 49.22
N VAL A 62 14.95 -6.25 48.81
CA VAL A 62 15.84 -5.23 48.24
C VAL A 62 16.75 -4.61 49.29
N VAL A 63 16.28 -4.44 50.53
CA VAL A 63 17.08 -3.92 51.66
C VAL A 63 18.16 -4.91 52.10
N ALA A 64 17.94 -6.21 51.92
CA ALA A 64 18.93 -7.25 52.21
C ALA A 64 20.15 -7.20 51.25
N VAL A 65 19.98 -6.65 50.04
CA VAL A 65 21.05 -6.49 49.06
C VAL A 65 21.76 -5.14 49.26
N LYS A 66 23.06 -5.16 49.58
CA LYS A 66 23.90 -3.96 49.69
C LYS A 66 24.80 -3.83 48.45
N PRO A 67 24.90 -2.65 47.81
CA PRO A 67 24.23 -1.37 48.12
C PRO A 67 22.75 -1.33 47.71
N ILE A 68 21.94 -0.57 48.46
CA ILE A 68 20.49 -0.45 48.22
C ILE A 68 20.25 0.29 46.90
N ASN A 69 19.61 -0.39 45.94
CA ASN A 69 19.21 0.22 44.68
C ASN A 69 17.85 0.93 44.81
N THR A 70 17.89 2.25 44.95
CA THR A 70 16.70 3.09 45.12
C THR A 70 15.78 3.12 43.89
N ASN A 71 16.31 2.93 42.69
CA ASN A 71 15.52 2.91 41.45
C ASN A 71 14.57 1.71 41.41
N ILE A 72 15.01 0.55 41.89
CA ILE A 72 14.17 -0.65 41.99
C ILE A 72 13.01 -0.41 42.97
N LEU A 73 13.28 0.22 44.12
CA LEU A 73 12.25 0.56 45.10
C LEU A 73 11.21 1.53 44.53
N PHE A 74 11.64 2.57 43.81
CA PHE A 74 10.71 3.49 43.15
C PHE A 74 9.85 2.77 42.11
N ALA A 75 10.42 1.87 41.31
CA ALA A 75 9.65 1.10 40.32
C ALA A 75 8.61 0.17 40.97
N MET A 76 8.93 -0.44 42.11
CA MET A 76 8.04 -1.34 42.85
C MET A 76 6.86 -0.62 43.51
N VAL A 77 7.12 0.56 44.09
CA VAL A 77 6.14 1.33 44.86
C VAL A 77 5.27 2.24 43.97
N LYS A 78 5.70 2.47 42.73
CA LYS A 78 4.93 3.25 41.75
C LYS A 78 3.59 2.58 41.49
N SER A 79 2.52 3.21 41.96
CA SER A 79 1.17 2.72 41.71
C SER A 79 0.88 2.78 40.20
N LYS A 80 0.78 1.61 39.55
CA LYS A 80 0.16 1.48 38.23
C LYS A 80 -1.35 1.70 38.36
N ARG A 81 -1.77 2.91 38.74
CA ARG A 81 -3.16 3.30 38.50
C ARG A 81 -3.28 3.42 36.99
N GLY A 82 -3.81 2.39 36.36
CA GLY A 82 -4.41 2.55 35.04
C GLY A 82 -5.33 3.77 35.13
N ILE A 83 -5.33 4.59 34.08
CA ILE A 83 -6.28 5.69 33.90
C ILE A 83 -7.63 5.18 34.39
N LYS A 84 -8.20 5.79 35.45
CA LYS A 84 -9.43 5.31 36.10
C LYS A 84 -10.40 4.92 35.00
N GLY A 85 -10.67 3.62 34.91
CA GLY A 85 -11.38 3.04 33.77
C GLY A 85 -12.70 3.78 33.62
N GLY A 86 -12.80 4.61 32.59
CA GLY A 86 -14.09 5.18 32.20
C GLY A 86 -15.07 4.05 31.88
N ARG A 87 -16.35 4.40 31.72
CA ARG A 87 -17.37 3.45 31.28
C ARG A 87 -16.83 2.66 30.08
N ARG A 88 -16.86 1.32 30.16
CA ARG A 88 -16.41 0.46 29.06
C ARG A 88 -17.18 0.89 27.80
N PRO A 89 -16.48 1.20 26.69
CA PRO A 89 -17.17 1.52 25.45
C PRO A 89 -18.01 0.32 25.01
N PRO A 90 -19.12 0.55 24.27
CA PRO A 90 -19.92 -0.54 23.71
C PRO A 90 -19.03 -1.48 22.88
N SER A 91 -19.38 -2.76 22.86
CA SER A 91 -18.59 -3.80 22.20
C SER A 91 -18.26 -3.41 20.76
N LYS A 92 -16.96 -3.46 20.43
CA LYS A 92 -16.43 -3.00 19.14
C LYS A 92 -16.97 -3.83 17.96
N THR A 93 -17.11 -5.13 18.16
CA THR A 93 -17.58 -6.09 17.13
C THR A 93 -19.04 -5.84 16.77
N LEU A 94 -19.89 -5.64 17.78
CA LEU A 94 -21.31 -5.31 17.59
C LEU A 94 -21.50 -4.03 16.78
N GLY A 95 -20.63 -3.03 16.96
CA GLY A 95 -20.67 -1.79 16.19
C GLY A 95 -20.33 -1.99 14.71
N GLN A 96 -19.32 -2.81 14.42
CA GLN A 96 -18.95 -3.16 13.04
C GLN A 96 -20.05 -3.97 12.37
N GLU A 97 -20.55 -5.02 13.01
CA GLU A 97 -21.59 -5.88 12.45
C GLU A 97 -22.85 -5.09 12.06
N ARG A 98 -23.28 -4.16 12.92
CA ARG A 98 -24.42 -3.28 12.63
C ARG A 98 -24.20 -2.42 11.39
N ILE A 99 -23.01 -1.86 11.22
CA ILE A 99 -22.68 -1.04 10.06
C ILE A 99 -22.55 -1.91 8.81
N THR A 100 -21.95 -3.09 8.90
CA THR A 100 -21.77 -4.01 7.76
C THR A 100 -23.11 -4.53 7.22
N ARG A 101 -24.12 -4.71 8.08
CA ARG A 101 -25.47 -5.11 7.67
C ARG A 101 -26.26 -4.02 6.93
N LEU A 102 -25.82 -2.76 7.01
CA LEU A 102 -26.48 -1.67 6.29
C LEU A 102 -26.24 -1.78 4.78
N ALA A 103 -27.24 -1.33 4.01
CA ALA A 103 -27.11 -1.20 2.58
C ALA A 103 -26.04 -0.13 2.23
N TYR A 104 -25.59 -0.11 0.97
CA TYR A 104 -24.49 0.78 0.57
C TYR A 104 -24.87 2.27 0.64
N ASP A 105 -26.10 2.58 0.24
CA ASP A 105 -26.74 3.90 0.30
C ASP A 105 -26.94 4.42 1.73
N GLU A 106 -27.07 3.52 2.70
CA GLU A 106 -27.15 3.85 4.13
C GLU A 106 -25.76 4.15 4.75
N ARG A 107 -24.67 3.77 4.06
CA ARG A 107 -23.27 3.93 4.50
C ARG A 107 -22.55 5.15 3.90
N THR A 108 -23.28 6.24 3.66
CA THR A 108 -22.74 7.44 3.00
C THR A 108 -21.99 8.36 3.95
N THR A 109 -22.71 9.08 4.82
CA THR A 109 -22.12 10.02 5.78
C THR A 109 -22.23 9.48 7.20
N TYR A 110 -21.35 9.92 8.11
CA TYR A 110 -21.40 9.47 9.51
C TYR A 110 -22.77 9.71 10.17
N ARG A 111 -23.46 10.81 9.82
CA ARG A 111 -24.81 11.11 10.34
C ARG A 111 -25.86 10.18 9.76
N TRP A 112 -25.77 9.89 8.46
CA TRP A 112 -26.71 8.99 7.79
C TRP A 112 -26.56 7.56 8.29
N THR A 113 -25.33 7.06 8.34
CA THR A 113 -25.03 5.74 8.90
C THR A 113 -25.41 5.64 10.37
N ALA A 114 -25.24 6.71 11.15
CA ALA A 114 -25.69 6.76 12.54
C ALA A 114 -27.21 6.61 12.69
N TYR A 115 -27.98 7.26 11.82
CA TYR A 115 -29.43 7.18 11.81
C TYR A 115 -29.91 5.73 11.56
N HIS A 116 -29.33 5.04 10.57
CA HIS A 116 -29.72 3.67 10.23
C HIS A 116 -29.14 2.60 11.18
N SER A 117 -27.90 2.76 11.68
CA SER A 117 -27.26 1.78 12.58
C SER A 117 -27.64 1.92 14.05
N GLY A 118 -28.25 3.04 14.45
CA GLY A 118 -28.49 3.40 15.85
C GLY A 118 -27.20 3.68 16.65
N ILE A 119 -26.05 3.80 15.99
CA ILE A 119 -24.76 4.12 16.62
C ILE A 119 -24.54 5.63 16.54
N PRO A 120 -24.15 6.32 17.63
CA PRO A 120 -23.89 7.75 17.57
C PRO A 120 -22.83 8.10 16.52
N ALA A 121 -23.07 9.16 15.72
CA ALA A 121 -22.16 9.58 14.65
C ALA A 121 -20.72 9.85 15.15
N LEU A 122 -20.59 10.40 16.36
CA LEU A 122 -19.27 10.64 16.98
C LEU A 122 -18.52 9.33 17.27
N THR A 123 -19.24 8.26 17.63
CA THR A 123 -18.66 6.93 17.84
C THR A 123 -18.18 6.35 16.52
N ILE A 124 -18.95 6.48 15.45
CA ILE A 124 -18.55 6.06 14.10
C ILE A 124 -17.29 6.80 13.66
N HIS A 125 -17.26 8.13 13.82
CA HIS A 125 -16.09 8.95 13.50
C HIS A 125 -14.84 8.55 14.31
N ARG A 126 -14.98 8.30 15.62
CA ARG A 126 -13.87 7.80 16.46
C ARG A 126 -13.37 6.44 16.00
N ASN A 127 -14.29 5.53 15.64
CA ASN A 127 -13.93 4.22 15.13
C ASN A 127 -13.16 4.32 13.81
N VAL A 128 -13.55 5.23 12.91
CA VAL A 128 -12.78 5.51 11.68
C VAL A 128 -11.39 6.06 12.02
N LYS A 129 -11.30 7.06 12.91
CA LYS A 129 -10.02 7.68 13.31
C LYS A 129 -9.06 6.69 13.97
N CYS A 130 -9.58 5.72 14.71
CA CYS A 130 -8.78 4.66 15.33
C CYS A 130 -8.50 3.47 14.40
N GLY A 131 -8.88 3.53 13.12
CA GLY A 131 -8.66 2.46 12.14
C GLY A 131 -9.56 1.23 12.29
N MET A 132 -10.61 1.32 13.12
CA MET A 132 -11.57 0.23 13.32
C MET A 132 -12.59 0.14 12.18
N LEU A 133 -12.90 1.26 11.54
CA LEU A 133 -13.74 1.31 10.34
C LEU A 133 -12.94 1.97 9.24
N LYS A 134 -13.04 1.44 8.02
CA LYS A 134 -12.39 2.02 6.85
C LYS A 134 -13.42 2.79 6.03
N THR A 135 -13.10 4.03 5.69
CA THR A 135 -13.88 4.80 4.72
C THR A 135 -13.44 4.39 3.32
N GLU A 136 -14.36 3.89 2.52
CA GLU A 136 -14.12 3.62 1.11
C GLU A 136 -14.82 4.69 0.28
N SER A 137 -14.04 5.35 -0.58
CA SER A 137 -14.61 6.16 -1.65
C SER A 137 -14.49 5.35 -2.92
N THR A 138 -15.63 4.96 -3.48
CA THR A 138 -15.64 4.44 -4.84
C THR A 138 -15.74 5.66 -5.76
N SER A 139 -14.69 5.89 -6.56
CA SER A 139 -14.81 6.82 -7.67
C SER A 139 -15.72 6.17 -8.70
N VAL A 140 -17.02 6.43 -8.60
CA VAL A 140 -17.98 5.91 -9.55
C VAL A 140 -17.70 6.62 -10.88
N LYS A 141 -17.30 5.82 -11.88
CA LYS A 141 -17.21 6.24 -13.28
C LYS A 141 -18.48 7.02 -13.69
N PRO A 142 -18.41 7.90 -14.70
CA PRO A 142 -19.55 8.73 -15.10
C PRO A 142 -20.85 7.93 -15.17
N LYS A 143 -21.92 8.50 -14.61
CA LYS A 143 -23.24 7.87 -14.50
C LYS A 143 -23.71 7.46 -15.90
N LEU A 144 -23.73 6.15 -16.17
CA LEU A 144 -24.17 5.63 -17.47
C LEU A 144 -25.67 5.79 -17.61
N SER A 145 -26.12 6.47 -18.66
CA SER A 145 -27.52 6.50 -19.08
C SER A 145 -27.96 5.09 -19.54
N LYS A 146 -29.28 4.86 -19.63
CA LYS A 146 -29.80 3.61 -20.20
C LYS A 146 -29.27 3.37 -21.63
N GLY A 147 -29.17 4.43 -22.44
CA GLY A 147 -28.59 4.37 -23.78
C GLY A 147 -27.13 3.93 -23.78
N HIS A 148 -26.29 4.51 -22.92
CA HIS A 148 -24.87 4.09 -22.79
C HIS A 148 -24.74 2.64 -22.35
N LYS A 149 -25.64 2.15 -21.48
CA LYS A 149 -25.65 0.73 -21.06
C LYS A 149 -26.01 -0.19 -22.22
N ALA A 150 -27.07 0.13 -22.96
CA ALA A 150 -27.50 -0.63 -24.12
C ALA A 150 -26.42 -0.69 -25.20
N GLN A 151 -25.78 0.46 -25.48
CA GLN A 151 -24.70 0.54 -26.45
C GLN A 151 -23.48 -0.30 -26.05
N ARG A 152 -23.07 -0.26 -24.78
CA ARG A 152 -21.98 -1.12 -24.28
C ARG A 152 -22.33 -2.60 -24.36
N LEU A 153 -23.56 -2.96 -24.01
CA LEU A 153 -24.04 -4.34 -24.14
C LEU A 153 -24.00 -4.79 -25.59
N GLN A 154 -24.49 -3.96 -26.52
CA GLN A 154 -24.43 -4.24 -27.96
C GLN A 154 -23.00 -4.45 -28.43
N VAL A 155 -22.06 -3.61 -27.99
CA VAL A 155 -20.64 -3.78 -28.28
C VAL A 155 -20.17 -5.16 -27.79
N CYS A 156 -20.46 -5.54 -26.54
CA CYS A 156 -20.08 -6.85 -26.00
C CYS A 156 -20.68 -8.03 -26.78
N LEU A 157 -21.96 -7.92 -27.17
CA LEU A 157 -22.63 -8.97 -27.95
C LEU A 157 -22.01 -9.11 -29.34
N ASN A 158 -21.58 -8.02 -29.97
CA ASN A 158 -20.88 -8.06 -31.26
C ASN A 158 -19.49 -8.74 -31.19
N TYR A 159 -18.92 -8.96 -30.00
CA TYR A 159 -17.67 -9.71 -29.82
C TYR A 159 -17.90 -11.22 -29.64
N ILE A 160 -19.16 -11.66 -29.54
CA ILE A 160 -19.49 -13.07 -29.48
C ILE A 160 -19.59 -13.58 -30.92
N ILE A 161 -18.74 -14.52 -31.29
CA ILE A 161 -18.85 -15.29 -32.53
C ILE A 161 -19.84 -16.42 -32.24
N GLU A 162 -20.89 -16.52 -33.06
CA GLU A 162 -21.92 -17.55 -32.93
C GLU A 162 -21.33 -18.98 -32.97
N PRO A 163 -21.99 -19.97 -32.35
CA PRO A 163 -21.43 -21.31 -32.21
C PRO A 163 -21.27 -21.99 -33.57
N PHE A 164 -20.17 -22.72 -33.71
CA PHE A 164 -20.04 -23.79 -34.69
C PHE A 164 -21.16 -24.81 -34.42
N GLU A 165 -21.94 -25.17 -35.44
CA GLU A 165 -22.97 -26.21 -35.34
C GLU A 165 -22.36 -27.48 -34.74
N SER A 166 -22.74 -27.79 -33.50
CA SER A 166 -22.45 -29.08 -32.90
C SER A 166 -23.66 -29.49 -32.08
N ASN A 167 -24.10 -30.73 -32.30
CA ASN A 167 -25.34 -31.36 -31.81
C ASN A 167 -25.39 -31.53 -30.27
N SER A 168 -25.08 -30.51 -29.48
CA SER A 168 -25.18 -30.54 -28.02
C SER A 168 -26.03 -29.38 -27.50
N ASP A 169 -26.83 -29.65 -26.46
CA ASP A 169 -27.82 -28.74 -25.84
C ASP A 169 -27.21 -27.50 -25.16
N VAL A 170 -25.93 -27.17 -25.41
CA VAL A 170 -25.23 -26.06 -24.76
C VAL A 170 -24.64 -25.14 -25.83
N PRO A 171 -25.11 -23.87 -25.94
CA PRO A 171 -24.54 -22.93 -26.89
C PRO A 171 -23.11 -22.60 -26.50
N LEU A 172 -22.15 -23.03 -27.32
CA LEU A 172 -20.74 -22.74 -27.13
C LEU A 172 -20.41 -21.40 -27.80
N PHE A 173 -20.30 -20.34 -27.00
CA PHE A 173 -19.89 -19.03 -27.48
C PHE A 173 -18.38 -19.03 -27.76
N SER A 174 -17.98 -18.59 -28.96
CA SER A 174 -16.57 -18.36 -29.29
C SER A 174 -16.27 -16.86 -29.26
N PHE A 175 -15.04 -16.49 -28.91
CA PHE A 175 -14.57 -15.11 -28.97
C PHE A 175 -13.45 -15.01 -30.01
N PRO A 176 -13.33 -13.89 -30.74
CA PRO A 176 -12.19 -13.64 -31.61
C PRO A 176 -10.89 -13.77 -30.82
N SER A 177 -9.83 -14.27 -31.47
CA SER A 177 -8.52 -14.36 -30.84
C SER A 177 -8.04 -12.97 -30.42
N PHE A 178 -7.46 -12.87 -29.22
CA PHE A 178 -6.82 -11.64 -28.75
C PHE A 178 -5.60 -11.26 -29.61
N GLU A 179 -5.06 -12.19 -30.40
CA GLU A 179 -3.91 -11.97 -31.29
C GLU A 179 -4.24 -11.15 -32.54
N ASP A 180 -5.53 -10.98 -32.86
CA ASP A 180 -6.00 -10.28 -34.06
C ASP A 180 -6.18 -8.77 -33.82
N PHE A 181 -6.19 -8.35 -32.55
CA PHE A 181 -6.51 -6.98 -32.16
C PHE A 181 -5.45 -6.38 -31.25
N VAL A 182 -4.99 -5.18 -31.61
CA VAL A 182 -4.18 -4.35 -30.72
C VAL A 182 -5.06 -3.24 -30.16
N HIS A 183 -5.15 -3.17 -28.84
CA HIS A 183 -5.90 -2.12 -28.14
C HIS A 183 -4.97 -0.96 -27.83
N MET A 184 -5.30 0.23 -28.33
CA MET A 184 -4.55 1.45 -28.07
C MET A 184 -5.38 2.39 -27.21
N ASP A 185 -4.75 2.98 -26.20
CA ASP A 185 -5.38 3.95 -25.30
C ASP A 185 -4.43 5.13 -25.08
N GLU A 186 -4.97 6.34 -25.14
CA GLU A 186 -4.20 7.57 -24.97
C GLU A 186 -4.19 7.97 -23.49
N LYS A 187 -3.04 7.81 -22.85
CA LYS A 187 -2.82 8.26 -21.48
C LYS A 187 -2.09 9.58 -21.46
N ILE A 188 -2.78 10.63 -21.01
CA ILE A 188 -2.16 11.95 -20.81
C ILE A 188 -1.31 11.90 -19.54
N PHE A 189 0.01 12.03 -19.69
CA PHE A 189 0.93 12.22 -18.56
C PHE A 189 1.19 13.71 -18.38
N ARG A 190 0.71 14.28 -17.26
CA ARG A 190 1.07 15.65 -16.88
C ARG A 190 2.47 15.64 -16.28
N ARG A 191 3.36 16.48 -16.81
CA ARG A 191 4.66 16.77 -16.20
C ARG A 191 4.42 17.74 -15.04
N ASN A 192 4.54 17.28 -13.80
CA ASN A 192 4.56 18.18 -12.64
C ASN A 192 5.91 18.90 -12.63
N SER A 193 5.93 20.20 -12.95
CA SER A 193 7.13 21.04 -12.99
C SER A 193 7.73 21.40 -11.62
N GLY A 194 7.40 20.64 -10.57
CA GLY A 194 7.78 20.95 -9.18
C GLY A 194 8.14 19.75 -8.31
N ALA A 195 8.28 18.54 -8.86
CA ALA A 195 8.79 17.39 -8.12
C ALA A 195 10.27 17.16 -8.49
N PRO A 196 11.20 17.01 -7.52
CA PRO A 196 12.54 16.52 -7.84
C PRO A 196 12.41 15.14 -8.48
N ALA A 197 13.17 14.92 -9.54
CA ALA A 197 13.09 13.77 -10.44
C ALA A 197 13.27 12.42 -9.71
N ALA A 198 12.22 11.92 -9.08
CA ALA A 198 12.10 10.55 -8.63
C ALA A 198 11.12 9.82 -9.57
N ALA A 199 11.62 8.74 -10.15
CA ALA A 199 11.05 7.93 -11.23
C ALA A 199 9.57 7.53 -11.01
N PRO A 200 8.79 7.35 -12.10
CA PRO A 200 8.71 5.99 -12.65
C PRO A 200 8.53 5.97 -14.19
N LEU A 201 9.62 5.79 -14.94
CA LEU A 201 9.60 5.41 -16.36
C LEU A 201 10.81 4.52 -16.71
N LYS A 202 11.24 3.64 -15.79
CA LYS A 202 12.48 2.87 -15.98
C LYS A 202 12.33 1.48 -16.58
N GLU A 203 11.12 0.94 -16.80
CA GLU A 203 11.01 -0.49 -17.16
C GLU A 203 10.35 -0.84 -18.49
N PHE A 204 9.76 0.10 -19.24
CA PHE A 204 9.21 -0.23 -20.59
C PHE A 204 10.05 0.26 -21.78
N GLY A 205 11.20 0.88 -21.54
CA GLY A 205 11.97 1.59 -22.58
C GLY A 205 13.42 1.16 -22.78
N LYS A 206 13.84 0.00 -22.23
CA LYS A 206 15.26 -0.40 -22.21
C LYS A 206 15.70 -1.37 -23.31
N THR A 207 14.91 -1.58 -24.35
CA THR A 207 15.34 -2.27 -25.56
C THR A 207 15.29 -1.32 -26.78
N CYS A 208 16.47 -0.99 -27.29
CA CYS A 208 16.81 -0.12 -28.44
C CYS A 208 16.41 1.36 -28.36
N SER A 209 17.28 2.17 -27.74
CA SER A 209 17.37 3.63 -28.01
C SER A 209 18.40 3.94 -29.11
N CYS A 210 18.55 3.03 -30.06
CA CYS A 210 19.16 3.32 -31.34
C CYS A 210 18.39 4.47 -32.02
N CYS A 211 19.07 5.44 -32.66
CA CYS A 211 18.44 6.62 -33.29
C CYS A 211 17.27 6.27 -34.24
N ARG A 212 17.23 5.04 -34.77
CA ARG A 212 16.09 4.46 -35.50
C ARG A 212 14.80 4.38 -34.67
N GLY A 213 14.86 4.02 -33.38
CA GLY A 213 13.68 3.83 -32.53
C GLY A 213 12.92 5.13 -32.24
N VAL A 214 13.60 6.28 -32.16
CA VAL A 214 12.95 7.59 -31.97
C VAL A 214 12.27 8.04 -33.26
N THR A 215 12.95 7.92 -34.39
CA THR A 215 12.41 8.27 -35.71
C THR A 215 11.27 7.34 -36.10
N LEU A 216 11.37 6.04 -35.79
CA LEU A 216 10.31 5.05 -36.01
C LEU A 216 9.08 5.36 -35.18
N LYS A 217 9.26 5.68 -33.89
CA LYS A 217 8.15 6.10 -33.04
C LYS A 217 7.48 7.36 -33.57
N ALA A 218 8.25 8.33 -34.09
CA ALA A 218 7.70 9.56 -34.66
C ALA A 218 6.93 9.30 -35.96
N SER A 219 7.48 8.53 -36.89
CA SER A 219 6.83 8.16 -38.15
C SER A 219 5.59 7.30 -37.92
N PHE A 220 5.66 6.31 -37.04
CA PHE A 220 4.51 5.51 -36.62
C PHE A 220 3.43 6.38 -35.96
N LYS A 221 3.83 7.27 -35.03
CA LYS A 221 2.89 8.19 -34.36
C LYS A 221 2.20 9.12 -35.35
N ARG A 222 2.88 9.57 -36.41
CA ARG A 222 2.26 10.36 -37.48
C ARG A 222 1.13 9.59 -38.17
N ARG A 223 1.38 8.34 -38.56
CA ARG A 223 0.37 7.46 -39.19
C ARG A 223 -0.79 7.14 -38.25
N TYR A 224 -0.49 6.88 -36.98
CA TYR A 224 -1.51 6.72 -35.94
C TYR A 224 -2.36 7.98 -35.77
N CYS A 225 -1.76 9.18 -35.72
CA CYS A 225 -2.49 10.44 -35.66
C CYS A 225 -3.35 10.68 -36.92
N GLU A 226 -2.83 10.37 -38.12
CA GLU A 226 -3.60 10.42 -39.38
C GLU A 226 -4.82 9.50 -39.33
N PHE A 227 -4.66 8.28 -38.79
CA PHE A 227 -5.76 7.35 -38.57
C PHE A 227 -6.76 7.88 -37.54
N ASN A 228 -6.30 8.42 -36.41
CA ASN A 228 -7.16 8.97 -35.37
C ASN A 228 -7.98 10.17 -35.86
N ILE A 229 -7.42 11.02 -36.71
CA ILE A 229 -8.15 12.17 -37.27
C ILE A 229 -9.27 11.71 -38.22
N ARG A 230 -9.06 10.58 -38.92
CA ARG A 230 -10.00 10.07 -39.93
C ARG A 230 -11.09 9.17 -39.36
N ASN A 231 -10.90 8.61 -38.18
CA ASN A 231 -11.82 7.64 -37.58
C ASN A 231 -12.40 8.20 -36.29
N ASP A 232 -13.72 8.18 -36.17
CA ASP A 232 -14.37 8.42 -34.88
C ASP A 232 -14.14 7.17 -34.00
N PRO A 233 -13.52 7.30 -32.81
CA PRO A 233 -13.35 6.16 -31.88
C PRO A 233 -14.69 5.60 -31.40
N GLY A 234 -15.78 6.31 -31.67
CA GLY A 234 -17.10 5.92 -31.24
C GLY A 234 -17.27 5.96 -29.72
N PRO A 235 -18.33 5.33 -29.21
CA PRO A 235 -18.74 5.43 -27.83
C PRO A 235 -17.79 4.65 -26.92
N GLY A 236 -16.90 5.37 -26.24
CA GLY A 236 -15.90 4.79 -25.34
C GLY A 236 -14.47 5.29 -25.56
N GLY A 237 -14.21 6.03 -26.65
CA GLY A 237 -12.94 6.72 -26.87
C GLY A 237 -11.75 5.81 -27.13
N LYS A 238 -11.97 4.54 -27.51
CA LYS A 238 -10.91 3.57 -27.77
C LYS A 238 -10.91 3.17 -29.24
N TYR A 239 -9.75 3.24 -29.87
CA TYR A 239 -9.57 2.82 -31.26
C TYR A 239 -9.32 1.32 -31.32
N LYS A 240 -10.07 0.65 -32.19
CA LYS A 240 -9.81 -0.74 -32.57
C LYS A 240 -9.14 -0.73 -33.93
N VAL A 241 -7.89 -1.18 -33.98
CA VAL A 241 -7.13 -1.25 -35.23
C VAL A 241 -6.80 -2.71 -35.50
N GLN A 242 -7.09 -3.17 -36.71
CA GLN A 242 -6.73 -4.52 -37.14
C GLN A 242 -5.20 -4.64 -37.18
N ARG A 243 -4.68 -5.80 -36.76
CA ARG A 243 -3.23 -6.06 -36.73
C ARG A 243 -2.55 -5.80 -38.07
N GLY A 244 -3.15 -6.21 -39.20
CA GLY A 244 -2.59 -5.98 -40.53
C GLY A 244 -2.32 -4.51 -40.85
N ARG A 245 -3.21 -3.61 -40.40
CA ARG A 245 -3.05 -2.17 -40.61
C ARG A 245 -1.90 -1.58 -39.78
N ILE A 246 -1.64 -2.14 -38.60
CA ILE A 246 -0.51 -1.75 -37.76
C ILE A 246 0.80 -2.21 -38.38
N LEU A 247 0.84 -3.43 -38.91
CA LEU A 247 2.02 -3.95 -39.62
C LEU A 247 2.35 -3.08 -40.84
N GLU A 248 1.33 -2.70 -41.62
CA GLU A 248 1.49 -1.76 -42.74
C GLU A 248 2.07 -0.41 -42.28
N TRP A 249 1.63 0.14 -41.14
CA TRP A 249 2.20 1.38 -40.61
C TRP A 249 3.64 1.22 -40.16
N ILE A 250 4.00 0.06 -39.59
CA ILE A 250 5.38 -0.24 -39.19
C ILE A 250 6.26 -0.36 -40.44
N GLU A 251 5.80 -1.06 -41.47
CA GLU A 251 6.51 -1.21 -42.75
C GLU A 251 6.73 0.14 -43.43
N ILE A 252 5.68 0.96 -43.56
CA ILE A 252 5.77 2.32 -44.12
C ILE A 252 6.72 3.19 -43.28
N ALA A 253 6.59 3.16 -41.95
CA ALA A 253 7.44 3.95 -41.08
C ALA A 253 8.91 3.52 -41.17
N THR A 254 9.18 2.23 -41.35
CA THR A 254 10.53 1.68 -41.54
C THR A 254 11.08 2.11 -42.90
N HIS A 255 10.29 2.01 -43.96
CA HIS A 255 10.65 2.49 -45.30
C HIS A 255 10.93 4.00 -45.33
N ASP A 256 10.12 4.82 -44.65
CA ASP A 256 10.31 6.27 -44.53
C ASP A 256 11.65 6.60 -43.84
N ILE A 257 12.03 5.81 -42.84
CA ILE A 257 13.33 5.96 -42.16
C ILE A 257 14.47 5.54 -43.07
N ASP A 258 14.36 4.38 -43.72
CA ASP A 258 15.42 3.87 -44.60
C ASP A 258 15.64 4.82 -45.78
N SER A 259 14.56 5.40 -46.34
CA SER A 259 14.61 6.44 -47.37
C SER A 259 15.26 7.74 -46.87
N ALA A 260 14.89 8.20 -45.67
CA ALA A 260 15.47 9.40 -45.06
C ALA A 260 16.95 9.19 -44.65
N GLN A 261 17.33 7.97 -44.26
CA GLN A 261 18.70 7.60 -43.91
C GLN A 261 19.59 7.49 -45.15
N ALA A 262 19.09 6.91 -46.24
CA ALA A 262 19.78 6.86 -47.54
C ALA A 262 20.07 8.27 -48.11
N ALA A 263 19.19 9.24 -47.84
CA ALA A 263 19.38 10.63 -48.23
C ALA A 263 20.38 11.40 -47.33
N SER A 264 20.71 10.89 -46.15
CA SER A 264 21.55 11.60 -45.17
C SER A 264 23.03 11.22 -45.28
N GLN A 265 23.78 11.90 -46.16
CA GLN A 265 25.25 11.79 -46.23
C GLN A 265 25.96 12.08 -44.89
N GLY A 266 25.29 12.75 -43.94
CA GLY A 266 25.84 13.14 -42.64
C GLY A 266 26.10 11.98 -41.67
N PHE A 267 25.31 10.90 -41.69
CA PHE A 267 25.52 9.77 -40.77
C PHE A 267 26.73 8.93 -41.19
N ALA A 268 26.88 8.62 -42.49
CA ALA A 268 28.05 7.92 -43.01
C ALA A 268 29.36 8.74 -42.86
N ALA A 269 29.26 10.07 -42.85
CA ALA A 269 30.39 10.96 -42.55
C ALA A 269 30.73 11.00 -41.04
N ALA A 270 29.73 10.97 -40.16
CA ALA A 270 29.92 10.89 -38.72
C ALA A 270 30.55 9.56 -38.28
N PHE A 271 30.10 8.42 -38.82
CA PHE A 271 30.68 7.11 -38.48
C PHE A 271 32.14 6.96 -38.96
N ARG A 272 32.48 7.51 -40.14
CA ARG A 272 33.88 7.60 -40.61
C ARG A 272 34.76 8.49 -39.74
N LYS A 273 34.20 9.53 -39.13
CA LYS A 273 34.94 10.46 -38.26
C LYS A 273 35.22 9.90 -36.86
N TYR A 274 34.37 9.01 -36.36
CA TYR A 274 34.47 8.46 -35.00
C TYR A 274 34.83 6.97 -34.95
N GLY A 275 35.12 6.33 -36.09
CA GLY A 275 35.72 4.99 -36.16
C GLY A 275 34.85 3.84 -35.65
N GLN A 276 33.54 4.04 -35.48
CA GLN A 276 32.62 3.04 -34.92
C GLN A 276 31.48 2.75 -35.91
N ASP A 277 31.80 2.16 -37.05
CA ASP A 277 30.76 1.56 -37.91
C ASP A 277 30.60 0.08 -37.52
N PRO A 278 29.46 -0.34 -36.94
CA PRO A 278 29.19 -1.75 -36.59
C PRO A 278 29.01 -2.67 -37.81
N ARG A 279 29.29 -2.16 -39.02
CA ARG A 279 29.26 -2.90 -40.29
C ARG A 279 30.67 -3.24 -40.82
N CYS A 280 31.75 -2.91 -40.10
CA CYS A 280 33.10 -3.33 -40.45
C CYS A 280 33.27 -4.86 -40.34
N GLU A 281 34.04 -5.43 -41.27
CA GLU A 281 33.88 -6.78 -41.82
C GLU A 281 34.38 -7.98 -40.99
N SER A 282 34.92 -7.81 -39.78
CA SER A 282 35.26 -8.99 -38.96
C SER A 282 34.07 -9.38 -38.09
N ALA A 283 33.19 -10.23 -38.63
CA ALA A 283 32.07 -10.87 -37.93
C ALA A 283 32.46 -11.55 -36.60
N ASP A 284 33.76 -11.83 -36.42
CA ASP A 284 34.35 -12.44 -35.24
C ASP A 284 34.20 -11.60 -33.97
N GLU A 285 34.29 -10.27 -34.03
CA GLU A 285 34.15 -9.42 -32.83
C GLU A 285 32.70 -9.37 -32.31
N LEU A 286 31.71 -9.41 -33.22
CA LEU A 286 30.29 -9.47 -32.84
C LEU A 286 29.94 -10.85 -32.27
N LEU A 287 30.50 -11.92 -32.84
CA LEU A 287 30.31 -13.29 -32.37
C LEU A 287 30.95 -13.52 -31.01
N ASP A 288 32.14 -12.96 -30.75
CA ASP A 288 32.77 -13.01 -29.42
C ASP A 288 31.98 -12.21 -28.39
N TRP A 289 31.42 -11.04 -28.77
CA TRP A 289 30.57 -10.27 -27.86
C TRP A 289 29.24 -10.97 -27.53
N LEU A 290 28.63 -11.66 -28.50
CA LEU A 290 27.43 -12.47 -28.30
C LEU A 290 27.71 -13.72 -27.44
N LYS A 291 28.88 -14.36 -27.60
CA LYS A 291 29.33 -15.45 -26.71
C LYS A 291 29.51 -14.98 -25.27
N VAL A 292 30.12 -13.82 -25.04
CA VAL A 292 30.26 -13.23 -23.70
C VAL A 292 28.90 -12.98 -23.06
N LEU A 293 27.89 -12.54 -23.81
CA LEU A 293 26.53 -12.37 -23.28
C LEU A 293 25.81 -13.69 -22.96
N GLN A 294 26.10 -14.74 -23.72
CA GLN A 294 25.56 -16.08 -23.51
C GLN A 294 26.22 -16.77 -22.29
N GLU A 295 27.53 -16.61 -22.11
CA GLU A 295 28.30 -17.13 -20.97
C GLU A 295 27.97 -16.42 -19.65
N ASN A 296 27.58 -15.14 -19.70
CA ASN A 296 27.19 -14.37 -18.52
C ASN A 296 25.77 -14.66 -18.01
N CYS A 297 25.05 -15.65 -18.57
CA CYS A 297 23.68 -16.03 -18.19
C CYS A 297 22.63 -14.89 -18.23
N ILE A 298 22.96 -13.73 -18.80
CA ILE A 298 22.07 -12.56 -18.86
C ILE A 298 20.83 -12.89 -19.70
N TYR A 299 21.01 -13.69 -20.74
CA TYR A 299 19.91 -14.18 -21.58
C TYR A 299 19.01 -15.21 -20.88
N ALA A 300 19.60 -16.11 -20.08
CA ALA A 300 18.84 -17.09 -19.30
C ALA A 300 18.01 -16.41 -18.20
N SER A 301 18.59 -15.43 -17.51
CA SER A 301 17.90 -14.60 -16.51
C SER A 301 16.72 -13.81 -17.10
N LEU A 302 16.85 -13.31 -18.33
CA LEU A 302 15.76 -12.60 -19.01
C LEU A 302 14.60 -13.52 -19.40
N ILE A 303 14.87 -14.79 -19.72
CA ILE A 303 13.85 -15.78 -20.06
C ILE A 303 13.16 -16.30 -18.79
N GLU A 304 13.92 -16.65 -17.74
CA GLU A 304 13.35 -17.11 -16.46
C GLU A 304 12.47 -16.06 -15.78
N ASN A 305 12.85 -14.78 -15.84
CA ASN A 305 12.06 -13.67 -15.28
C ASN A 305 10.79 -13.33 -16.08
N LEU A 306 10.64 -13.86 -17.31
CA LEU A 306 9.39 -13.75 -18.07
C LEU A 306 8.42 -14.91 -17.79
N THR A 307 8.93 -16.04 -17.27
CA THR A 307 8.12 -17.23 -16.97
C THR A 307 7.75 -17.38 -15.49
N ALA A 308 8.36 -16.62 -14.57
CA ALA A 308 8.00 -16.63 -13.15
C ALA A 308 6.79 -15.72 -12.85
N VAL A 309 5.61 -16.14 -13.28
CA VAL A 309 4.37 -15.83 -12.54
C VAL A 309 4.06 -17.08 -11.74
N ASP A 310 4.42 -17.06 -10.46
CA ASP A 310 3.97 -18.03 -9.47
C ASP A 310 2.42 -18.06 -9.47
N LEU A 311 1.88 -19.05 -10.17
CA LEU A 311 0.54 -19.60 -9.95
C LEU A 311 0.71 -20.87 -9.12
N SER A 312 1.03 -20.72 -7.84
CA SER A 312 0.72 -21.71 -6.81
C SER A 312 0.95 -21.13 -5.42
N GLU A 313 -0.08 -20.50 -4.86
CA GLU A 313 -0.65 -20.73 -3.51
C GLU A 313 -1.91 -19.88 -3.29
#